data_AF-A0A2G9HF28-F1
#
_entry.id   AF-A0A2G9HF28-F1
#
_cell.length_a   1.000
_cell.length_b   1.000
_cell.length_c   1.000
_cell.angle_alpha   90.00
_cell.angle_beta   90.00
_cell.angle_gamma   90.00
#
_symmetry.space_group_name_H-M   'P 1'
#
loop_
_entity.id
_entity.type
_entity.pdbx_description
1 polymer ?
#
loop_
_entity_poly.entity_id
_entity_poly.type
_entity_poly.pdbx_seq_one_letter_code
_entity_poly.pdbx_strand_id
1 'polypeptide(L)'
;MLLAVLIANSEGNILIERFNGVPAEERLHWRSFLVKLGADNLKGVKDEELLVASHKSVYVVYTVLGDVSIFVVGKDEYDEIALAEAIFVITSAIKDVCGKPPSERLFLTNMEKYACAWMRLSGRACWRTLIKKESKDLYG
;
A
#
# COMPACT_ATOMS: atom_id res chain seq x y z
N MET A 1 -4.11 -9.63 -12.81
CA MET A 1 -4.89 -8.50 -12.25
C MET A 1 -4.29 -8.03 -10.93
N LEU A 2 -4.23 -6.71 -10.72
CA LEU A 2 -3.84 -6.12 -9.43
C LEU A 2 -4.99 -6.24 -8.41
N LEU A 3 -4.87 -7.18 -7.47
CA LEU A 3 -5.90 -7.50 -6.48
C LEU A 3 -5.97 -6.46 -5.37
N ALA A 4 -4.83 -6.10 -4.79
CA ALA A 4 -4.80 -5.21 -3.64
C ALA A 4 -3.53 -4.36 -3.60
N VAL A 5 -3.67 -3.16 -3.06
CA VAL A 5 -2.55 -2.29 -2.68
C VAL A 5 -2.82 -1.85 -1.24
N LEU A 6 -1.85 -2.03 -0.37
CA LEU A 6 -1.94 -1.71 1.04
C LEU A 6 -0.71 -0.92 1.46
N ILE A 7 -0.89 0.11 2.28
CA ILE A 7 0.21 0.84 2.89
C ILE A 7 -0.07 0.89 4.38
N ALA A 8 0.89 0.42 5.18
CA ALA A 8 0.79 0.40 6.62
C ALA A 8 1.98 1.16 7.25
N ASN A 9 1.79 1.68 8.45
CA ASN A 9 2.91 2.21 9.24
C ASN A 9 3.77 1.06 9.80
N SER A 10 4.87 1.41 10.46
CA SER A 10 5.76 0.46 11.15
C SER A 10 5.08 -0.32 12.29
N GLU A 11 3.98 0.19 12.83
CA GLU A 11 3.16 -0.49 13.85
C GLU A 11 2.16 -1.51 13.27
N GLY A 12 1.99 -1.52 11.94
CA GLY A 12 1.02 -2.37 11.25
C GLY A 12 -0.38 -1.75 11.11
N ASN A 13 -0.55 -0.47 11.47
CA ASN A 13 -1.78 0.27 11.20
C ASN A 13 -1.88 0.57 9.72
N ILE A 14 -3.03 0.26 9.13
CA ILE A 14 -3.26 0.43 7.70
C ILE A 14 -3.62 1.88 7.45
N LEU A 15 -2.76 2.57 6.70
CA LEU A 15 -2.93 3.96 6.30
C LEU A 15 -3.72 4.04 4.98
N ILE A 16 -3.39 3.17 4.03
CA ILE A 16 -4.06 3.08 2.73
C ILE A 16 -4.39 1.64 2.45
N GLU A 17 -5.58 1.42 1.92
CA GLU A 17 -5.95 0.15 1.34
C GLU A 17 -6.81 0.33 0.11
N ARG A 18 -6.53 -0.52 -0.87
CA ARG A 18 -7.32 -0.62 -2.08
C ARG A 18 -7.45 -2.08 -2.45
N PHE A 19 -8.68 -2.51 -2.66
CA PHE A 19 -8.99 -3.85 -3.14
C PHE A 19 -9.78 -3.75 -4.45
N ASN A 20 -9.42 -4.56 -5.44
CA ASN A 20 -10.10 -4.67 -6.72
C ASN A 20 -10.65 -6.09 -6.86
N GLY A 21 -11.97 -6.23 -6.89
CA GLY A 21 -12.62 -7.53 -7.04
C GLY A 21 -12.54 -8.46 -5.82
N VAL A 22 -12.00 -8.00 -4.68
CA VAL A 22 -11.95 -8.79 -3.43
C VAL A 22 -13.22 -8.54 -2.59
N PRO A 23 -13.97 -9.60 -2.23
CA PRO A 23 -15.13 -9.53 -1.35
C PRO A 23 -14.78 -8.93 0.01
N ALA A 24 -15.73 -8.22 0.63
CA ALA A 24 -15.47 -7.54 1.91
C ALA A 24 -15.00 -8.50 3.03
N GLU A 25 -15.51 -9.73 3.03
CA GLU A 25 -15.17 -10.79 3.99
C GLU A 25 -13.70 -11.22 3.87
N GLU A 26 -13.16 -11.26 2.65
CA GLU A 26 -11.77 -11.62 2.40
C GLU A 26 -10.81 -10.47 2.68
N ARG A 27 -11.26 -9.21 2.63
CA ARG A 27 -10.39 -8.04 2.86
C ARG A 27 -9.74 -8.11 4.23
N LEU A 28 -10.49 -8.51 5.25
CA LEU A 28 -9.97 -8.60 6.62
C LEU A 28 -8.87 -9.67 6.73
N HIS A 29 -9.05 -10.82 6.06
CA HIS A 29 -8.02 -11.84 5.94
C HIS A 29 -6.77 -11.31 5.22
N TRP A 30 -6.93 -10.62 4.09
CA TRP A 30 -5.80 -10.04 3.37
C TRP A 30 -5.04 -9.00 4.19
N ARG A 31 -5.74 -8.13 4.91
CA ARG A 31 -5.11 -7.15 5.82
C ARG A 31 -4.25 -7.83 6.87
N SER A 32 -4.83 -8.77 7.62
CA SER A 32 -4.11 -9.48 8.67
C SER A 32 -2.92 -10.26 8.11
N PHE A 33 -3.09 -10.88 6.94
CA PHE A 33 -2.02 -11.60 6.27
C PHE A 33 -0.86 -10.68 5.85
N LEU A 34 -1.15 -9.57 5.18
CA LEU A 34 -0.12 -8.63 4.69
C LEU A 34 0.60 -7.93 5.83
N VAL A 35 -0.12 -7.48 6.85
CA VAL A 35 0.50 -6.85 8.03
C VAL A 35 1.40 -7.84 8.77
N LYS A 36 0.95 -9.08 8.93
CA LYS A 36 1.78 -10.13 9.54
C LYS A 36 3.02 -10.43 8.69
N LEU A 37 2.86 -10.54 7.37
CA LEU A 37 3.96 -10.75 6.44
C LEU A 37 5.00 -9.62 6.55
N GLY A 38 4.56 -8.37 6.65
CA GLY A 38 5.42 -7.23 6.87
C GLY A 38 6.15 -7.28 8.22
N ALA A 39 5.43 -7.56 9.30
CA ALA A 39 6.02 -7.62 10.65
C ALA A 39 7.10 -8.71 10.80
N ASP A 40 6.95 -9.82 10.07
CA ASP A 40 7.88 -10.94 10.10
C ASP A 40 9.10 -10.71 9.20
N ASN A 41 8.92 -10.09 8.03
CA ASN A 41 9.95 -10.02 6.98
C ASN A 41 10.61 -8.65 6.81
N LEU A 42 9.95 -7.54 7.19
CA LEU A 42 10.49 -6.18 7.01
C LEU A 42 11.44 -5.74 8.13
N LYS A 43 11.63 -6.58 9.16
CA LYS A 43 12.58 -6.28 10.26
C LYS A 43 14.02 -6.34 9.76
N GLY A 44 14.68 -5.18 9.73
CA GLY A 44 16.09 -5.06 9.34
C GLY A 44 16.30 -4.98 7.82
N VAL A 45 15.23 -4.89 7.05
CA VAL A 45 15.26 -4.66 5.60
C VAL A 45 15.67 -3.22 5.31
N LYS A 46 16.46 -3.01 4.25
CA LYS A 46 16.87 -1.66 3.86
C LYS A 46 15.71 -0.90 3.23
N ASP A 47 15.80 0.42 3.26
CA ASP A 47 14.84 1.27 2.57
C ASP A 47 14.81 0.93 1.08
N GLU A 48 13.61 0.80 0.50
CA GLU A 48 13.34 0.47 -0.90
C GLU A 48 13.74 -0.95 -1.35
N GLU A 49 14.13 -1.82 -0.42
CA GLU A 49 14.43 -3.21 -0.73
C GLU A 49 13.13 -4.00 -1.00
N LEU A 50 13.00 -4.47 -2.24
CA LEU A 50 11.83 -5.23 -2.69
C LEU A 50 11.90 -6.67 -2.18
N LEU A 51 10.86 -7.06 -1.44
CA LEU A 51 10.62 -8.43 -1.05
C LEU A 51 9.45 -9.00 -1.83
N VAL A 52 9.56 -10.28 -2.17
CA VAL A 52 8.54 -11.01 -2.90
C VAL A 52 8.13 -12.21 -2.07
N ALA A 53 6.82 -12.43 -1.98
CA ALA A 53 6.23 -13.61 -1.39
C ALA A 53 5.15 -14.17 -2.31
N SER A 54 5.18 -15.48 -2.53
CA SER A 54 4.12 -16.18 -3.23
C SER A 54 3.16 -16.81 -2.21
N HIS A 55 1.85 -16.54 -2.34
CA HIS A 55 0.83 -17.22 -1.55
C HIS A 55 -0.16 -17.91 -2.48
N LYS A 56 -0.04 -19.25 -2.63
CA LYS A 56 -0.84 -20.05 -3.57
C LYS A 56 -0.68 -19.55 -5.01
N SER A 57 -1.74 -18.97 -5.59
CA SER A 57 -1.78 -18.45 -6.97
C SER A 57 -1.71 -16.92 -7.02
N VAL A 58 -1.32 -16.27 -5.92
CA VAL A 58 -1.07 -14.83 -5.89
C VAL A 58 0.38 -14.54 -5.56
N TYR A 59 0.87 -13.43 -6.12
CA TYR A 59 2.16 -12.87 -5.80
C TYR A 59 1.97 -11.60 -4.98
N VAL A 60 2.81 -11.42 -3.98
CA VAL A 60 2.83 -10.27 -3.09
C VAL A 60 4.21 -9.67 -3.16
N VAL A 61 4.31 -8.43 -3.62
CA VAL A 61 5.55 -7.66 -3.59
C VAL A 61 5.39 -6.56 -2.57
N TYR A 62 6.38 -6.39 -1.70
CA TYR A 62 6.31 -5.44 -0.61
C TYR A 62 7.67 -4.84 -0.29
N THR A 63 7.68 -3.61 0.21
CA THR A 63 8.89 -2.85 0.52
C THR A 63 8.62 -1.93 1.69
N VAL A 64 9.69 -1.53 2.38
CA VAL A 64 9.67 -0.36 3.25
C VAL A 64 10.09 0.87 2.47
N LEU A 65 9.45 1.99 2.76
CA LEU A 65 9.83 3.31 2.32
C LEU A 65 9.73 4.27 3.52
N GLY A 66 10.85 4.65 4.11
CA GLY A 66 10.90 5.42 5.35
C GLY A 66 10.24 4.67 6.53
N ASP A 67 9.21 5.27 7.12
CA ASP A 67 8.46 4.68 8.24
C ASP A 67 7.18 3.95 7.80
N VAL A 68 6.96 3.82 6.48
CA VAL A 68 5.80 3.14 5.92
C VAL A 68 6.19 1.90 5.14
N SER A 69 5.33 0.90 5.16
CA SER A 69 5.44 -0.34 4.42
C SER A 69 4.38 -0.36 3.33
N ILE A 70 4.76 -0.74 2.12
CA ILE A 70 3.90 -0.77 0.94
C ILE A 70 3.81 -2.22 0.49
N PHE A 71 2.59 -2.69 0.25
CA PHE A 71 2.28 -4.06 -0.17
C PHE A 71 1.42 -4.01 -1.43
N VAL A 72 1.76 -4.84 -2.39
CA VAL A 72 1.10 -4.93 -3.69
C VAL A 72 0.82 -6.40 -3.98
N VAL A 73 -0.45 -6.73 -4.24
CA VAL A 73 -0.90 -8.11 -4.47
C VAL A 73 -1.39 -8.25 -5.91
N GLY A 74 -0.79 -9.17 -6.64
CA GLY A 74 -1.17 -9.56 -7.99
C GLY A 74 -1.67 -11.00 -8.06
N LYS A 75 -2.53 -11.25 -9.04
CA LYS A 75 -3.03 -12.58 -9.40
C LYS A 75 -2.99 -12.77 -10.91
N ASP A 76 -2.94 -14.01 -11.36
CA ASP A 76 -3.01 -14.41 -12.77
C ASP A 76 -1.81 -13.83 -13.56
N GLU A 77 -2.06 -12.91 -14.50
CA GLU A 77 -1.04 -12.31 -15.38
C GLU A 77 -0.10 -11.31 -14.70
N TYR A 78 -0.36 -10.94 -13.43
CA TYR A 78 0.53 -10.05 -12.69
C TYR A 78 1.55 -10.90 -11.94
N ASP A 79 2.68 -11.13 -12.60
CA ASP A 79 3.85 -11.80 -12.05
C ASP A 79 4.68 -10.87 -11.14
N GLU A 80 5.77 -11.41 -10.62
CA GLU A 80 6.68 -10.70 -9.72
C GLU A 80 7.26 -9.43 -10.35
N ILE A 81 7.51 -9.45 -11.66
CA ILE A 81 8.11 -8.34 -12.40
C ILE A 81 7.10 -7.21 -12.57
N ALA A 82 5.89 -7.52 -13.01
CA ALA A 82 4.83 -6.52 -13.16
C ALA A 82 4.49 -5.85 -11.81
N LEU A 83 4.53 -6.61 -10.72
CA LEU A 83 4.32 -6.08 -9.38
C LEU A 83 5.50 -5.25 -8.87
N ALA A 84 6.73 -5.62 -9.21
CA ALA A 84 7.93 -4.84 -8.92
C ALA A 84 7.92 -3.47 -9.65
N GLU A 85 7.47 -3.43 -10.90
CA GLU A 85 7.27 -2.16 -11.60
C GLU A 85 6.17 -1.33 -10.96
N ALA A 86 5.05 -1.96 -10.60
CA ALA A 86 3.95 -1.27 -9.94
C ALA A 86 4.42 -0.64 -8.63
N ILE A 87 5.09 -1.39 -7.74
CA ILE A 87 5.56 -0.85 -6.47
C ILE A 87 6.60 0.27 -6.68
N PHE A 88 7.44 0.19 -7.71
CA PHE A 88 8.40 1.24 -8.06
C PHE A 88 7.72 2.55 -8.49
N VAL A 89 6.66 2.46 -9.31
CA VAL A 89 5.85 3.63 -9.67
C VAL A 89 5.19 4.25 -8.44
N ILE A 90 4.71 3.42 -7.52
CA ILE A 90 4.07 3.87 -6.28
C ILE A 90 5.09 4.55 -5.36
N THR A 91 6.25 3.94 -5.12
CA THR A 91 7.29 4.52 -4.27
C THR A 91 7.83 5.82 -4.87
N SER A 92 8.02 5.88 -6.19
CA SER A 92 8.42 7.12 -6.89
C SER A 92 7.36 8.22 -6.71
N ALA A 93 6.08 7.92 -6.92
CA ALA A 93 5.00 8.88 -6.71
C ALA A 93 4.92 9.34 -5.24
N ILE A 94 5.23 8.45 -4.29
CA ILE A 94 5.33 8.78 -2.86
C ILE A 94 6.46 9.78 -2.60
N LYS A 95 7.64 9.51 -3.13
CA LYS A 95 8.77 10.43 -3.00
C LYS A 95 8.51 11.78 -3.67
N ASP A 96 7.87 11.80 -4.83
CA ASP A 96 7.57 13.04 -5.55
C ASP A 96 6.61 13.95 -4.77
N VAL A 97 5.63 13.38 -4.07
CA VAL A 97 4.68 14.14 -3.25
C VAL A 97 5.28 14.56 -1.91
N CYS A 98 6.06 13.68 -1.25
CA CYS A 98 6.67 13.98 0.05
C CYS A 98 7.97 14.81 -0.06
N GLY A 99 8.71 14.74 -1.16
CA GLY A 99 10.03 15.36 -1.38
C GLY A 99 11.16 14.85 -0.46
N LYS A 100 10.85 13.95 0.47
CA LYS A 100 11.73 13.36 1.51
C LYS A 100 11.23 11.93 1.79
N PRO A 101 12.05 11.04 2.40
CA PRO A 101 11.57 9.75 2.85
C PRO A 101 10.31 9.94 3.73
N PRO A 102 9.19 9.27 3.41
CA PRO A 102 7.92 9.48 4.07
C PRO A 102 7.98 8.96 5.51
N SER A 103 7.83 9.87 6.47
CA SER A 103 7.46 9.51 7.84
C SER A 103 5.95 9.37 7.95
N GLU A 104 5.44 8.60 8.91
CA GLU A 104 4.00 8.38 9.11
C GLU A 104 3.21 9.70 9.15
N ARG A 105 3.68 10.69 9.91
CA ARG A 105 3.06 12.01 10.01
C ARG A 105 3.03 12.75 8.69
N LEU A 106 4.13 12.70 7.93
CA LEU A 106 4.22 13.36 6.64
C LEU A 106 3.33 12.67 5.60
N PHE A 107 3.24 11.34 5.67
CA PHE A 107 2.38 10.54 4.83
C PHE A 107 0.91 10.85 5.08
N LEU A 108 0.47 10.85 6.34
CA LEU A 108 -0.89 11.24 6.76
C LEU A 108 -1.24 12.68 6.32
N THR A 109 -0.32 13.62 6.50
CA THR A 109 -0.52 15.03 6.09
C THR A 109 -0.67 15.17 4.57
N ASN A 110 0.01 14.31 3.79
CA ASN A 110 -0.03 14.33 2.32
C ASN A 110 -1.01 13.32 1.72
N MET A 111 -1.83 12.61 2.52
CA MET A 111 -2.83 11.65 2.07
C MET A 111 -3.76 12.21 0.98
N GLU A 112 -4.17 13.46 1.12
CA GLU A 112 -5.01 14.14 0.13
C GLU A 112 -4.32 14.35 -1.22
N LYS A 113 -2.99 14.49 -1.22
CA LYS A 113 -2.20 14.60 -2.45
C LYS A 113 -1.96 13.22 -3.05
N TYR A 114 -1.73 12.19 -2.21
CA TYR A 114 -1.66 10.79 -2.63
C TYR A 114 -2.93 10.32 -3.31
N ALA A 115 -4.07 10.65 -2.72
CA ALA A 115 -5.39 10.49 -3.32
C ALA A 115 -5.44 11.00 -4.76
N CYS A 116 -4.96 12.22 -4.96
CA CYS A 116 -5.05 12.93 -6.22
C CYS A 116 -4.05 12.39 -7.25
N ALA A 117 -2.84 12.07 -6.83
CA ALA A 117 -1.84 11.41 -7.68
C ALA A 117 -2.34 10.02 -8.12
N TRP A 118 -2.90 9.24 -7.21
CA TRP A 118 -3.47 7.93 -7.51
C TRP A 118 -4.71 8.01 -8.40
N MET A 119 -5.59 8.99 -8.20
CA MET A 119 -6.74 9.24 -9.09
C MET A 119 -6.28 9.51 -10.53
N ARG A 120 -5.14 10.19 -10.72
CA ARG A 120 -4.54 10.41 -12.04
C ARG A 120 -3.96 9.14 -12.64
N LEU A 121 -3.29 8.30 -11.84
CA LEU A 121 -2.70 7.04 -12.30
C LEU A 121 -3.74 5.94 -12.58
N SER A 122 -4.83 5.90 -11.82
CA SER A 122 -5.85 4.82 -11.89
C SER A 122 -7.16 5.22 -12.59
N GLY A 123 -7.26 6.46 -13.08
CA GLY A 123 -8.39 6.97 -13.84
C GLY A 123 -9.75 6.99 -13.11
N ARG A 124 -9.78 6.72 -11.79
CA ARG A 124 -11.03 6.58 -11.02
C ARG A 124 -11.01 7.41 -9.73
N ALA A 125 -12.05 8.22 -9.58
CA ALA A 125 -12.28 9.20 -8.51
C ALA A 125 -12.63 8.59 -7.12
N CYS A 126 -12.03 7.46 -6.74
CA CYS A 126 -12.46 6.68 -5.57
C CYS A 126 -11.92 7.16 -4.22
N TRP A 127 -10.93 8.06 -4.18
CA TRP A 127 -10.22 8.36 -2.93
C TRP A 127 -10.83 9.48 -2.09
N ARG A 128 -11.56 10.41 -2.73
CA ARG A 128 -12.16 11.58 -2.04
C ARG A 128 -13.19 11.18 -0.97
N THR A 129 -13.74 9.98 -1.05
CA THR A 129 -14.70 9.42 -0.08
C THR A 129 -14.03 8.73 1.12
N LEU A 130 -12.77 8.28 1.02
CA LEU A 130 -12.08 7.57 2.11
C LEU A 130 -11.50 8.55 3.15
N ILE A 131 -10.90 9.65 2.70
CA ILE A 131 -10.33 10.69 3.57
C ILE A 131 -11.38 11.29 4.50
N LYS A 132 -12.62 11.46 4.01
CA LYS A 132 -13.74 11.95 4.82
C LYS A 132 -14.19 10.98 5.91
N LYS A 133 -13.86 9.69 5.79
CA LYS A 133 -14.28 8.65 6.72
C LYS A 133 -13.28 8.55 7.88
N GLU A 134 -11.99 8.47 7.59
CA GLU A 134 -10.95 8.42 8.64
C GLU A 134 -10.83 9.72 9.45
N SER A 135 -11.09 10.88 8.83
CA SER A 135 -11.11 12.16 9.58
C SER A 135 -12.22 12.23 10.63
N LYS A 136 -13.29 11.43 10.49
CA LYS A 136 -14.41 11.38 11.44
C LYS A 136 -14.16 10.39 12.58
N ASP A 137 -13.40 9.33 12.32
CA ASP A 137 -13.19 8.25 13.28
C ASP A 137 -12.00 8.52 14.24
N LEU A 138 -11.13 9.50 13.92
CA LEU A 138 -10.01 9.94 14.78
C LEU A 138 -10.35 11.13 15.71
N TYR A 139 -11.53 11.75 15.56
CA TYR A 139 -11.99 12.90 16.37
C TYR A 139 -13.41 12.69 16.94
N GLY A 140 -13.83 11.43 17.13
CA GLY A 140 -15.11 11.05 17.75
C GLY A 140 -14.94 10.59 19.19
#